data_AF-A0A4Q6AR87-F1
#
_entry.id   AF-A0A4Q6AR87-F1
#
_cell.length_a   1.000
_cell.length_b   1.000
_cell.length_c   1.000
_cell.angle_alpha   90.00
_cell.angle_beta   90.00
_cell.angle_gamma   90.00
#
_symmetry.space_group_name_H-M   'P 1'
#
loop_
_entity.id
_entity.type
_entity.pdbx_description
1 polymer ?
#
loop_
_entity_poly.entity_id
_entity_poly.type
_entity_poly.pdbx_seq_one_letter_code
_entity_poly.pdbx_strand_id
1 'polypeptide(L)'
;MLLENVPDDFLQIRSGLGAAQPRHILVVPLVTDNIVEGVMELSSLNSISAVKAEFLREAAGDIAISLRSAKSKMLLQQLFEQTQAQAEE
;
A
#
# COMPACT_ATOMS: atom_id res chain seq x y z
N MET A 1 -3.96 9.48 7.28
CA MET A 1 -3.97 9.42 8.76
C MET A 1 -2.53 9.26 9.23
N LEU A 2 -2.06 10.06 10.19
CA LEU A 2 -0.74 9.90 10.81
C LEU A 2 -0.96 9.42 12.25
N LEU A 3 -0.36 8.30 12.61
CA LEU A 3 -0.35 7.75 13.95
C LEU A 3 1.02 8.02 14.58
N GLU A 4 1.01 8.64 15.75
CA GLU A 4 2.20 8.94 16.54
C GLU A 4 2.14 8.15 17.84
N ASN A 5 3.31 7.82 18.42
CA ASN A 5 3.41 7.01 19.66
C ASN A 5 2.79 5.62 19.51
N VAL A 6 3.14 4.93 18.43
CA VAL A 6 2.70 3.56 18.15
C VAL A 6 3.18 2.64 19.27
N PRO A 7 2.31 1.80 19.87
CA PRO A 7 2.70 0.84 20.91
C PRO A 7 3.77 -0.13 20.43
N ASP A 8 4.67 -0.51 21.35
CA ASP A 8 5.84 -1.37 21.06
C ASP A 8 5.48 -2.80 20.61
N ASP A 9 4.22 -3.22 20.71
CA ASP A 9 3.74 -4.55 20.31
C ASP A 9 2.96 -4.54 18.98
N PHE A 10 2.76 -3.37 18.36
CA PHE A 10 1.87 -3.24 17.20
C PHE A 10 2.52 -3.64 15.86
N LEU A 11 3.80 -3.30 15.66
CA LEU A 11 4.51 -3.57 14.40
C LEU A 11 6.03 -3.53 14.62
N GLN A 12 6.80 -4.43 13.99
CA GLN A 12 8.28 -4.37 14.02
C GLN A 12 8.86 -4.03 12.65
N ILE A 13 9.71 -3.01 12.59
CA ILE A 13 10.59 -2.79 11.43
C ILE A 13 11.74 -3.79 11.52
N ARG A 14 11.83 -4.71 10.56
CA ARG A 14 12.93 -5.70 10.48
C ARG A 14 13.92 -5.31 9.39
N SER A 15 15.20 -5.47 9.69
CA SER A 15 16.33 -5.30 8.78
C SER A 15 17.30 -6.47 8.99
N GLY A 16 18.21 -6.70 8.05
CA GLY A 16 19.29 -7.69 8.21
C GLY A 16 20.20 -7.44 9.42
N LEU A 17 20.15 -6.22 9.98
CA LEU A 17 20.94 -5.80 11.13
C LEU A 17 20.16 -5.81 12.46
N GLY A 18 18.86 -6.12 12.46
CA GLY A 18 18.06 -6.16 13.69
C GLY A 18 16.59 -5.77 13.50
N ALA A 19 15.90 -5.57 14.61
CA ALA A 19 14.51 -5.11 14.64
C ALA A 19 14.37 -3.83 15.46
N ALA A 20 13.49 -2.94 15.06
CA ALA A 20 13.18 -1.70 15.77
C ALA A 20 11.69 -1.42 15.77
N GLN A 21 11.21 -0.82 16.86
CA GLN A 21 9.81 -0.41 16.96
C GLN A 21 9.60 0.93 16.24
N PRO A 22 8.61 1.03 15.32
CA PRO A 22 8.29 2.28 14.66
C PRO A 22 7.70 3.25 15.67
N ARG A 23 8.06 4.54 15.58
CA ARG A 23 7.48 5.59 16.43
C ARG A 23 6.32 6.31 15.75
N HIS A 24 6.26 6.23 14.42
CA HIS A 24 5.28 6.92 13.60
C HIS A 24 4.83 6.00 12.46
N ILE A 25 3.54 6.03 12.15
CA ILE A 25 2.95 5.33 11.00
C ILE A 25 2.12 6.34 10.19
N LEU A 26 2.41 6.44 8.90
CA LEU A 26 1.57 7.18 7.96
C LEU A 26 0.74 6.20 7.14
N VAL A 27 -0.57 6.39 7.17
CA VAL A 27 -1.55 5.64 6.38
C VAL A 27 -2.14 6.57 5.33
N VAL A 28 -1.96 6.23 4.06
CA VAL A 28 -2.44 7.01 2.91
C VAL A 28 -3.36 6.13 2.06
N PRO A 29 -4.65 6.48 1.92
CA PRO A 29 -5.53 5.75 1.01
C PRO A 29 -5.10 5.99 -0.44
N LEU A 30 -5.11 4.93 -1.22
CA LEU A 30 -4.86 4.95 -2.66
C LEU A 30 -6.23 5.03 -3.34
N VAL A 31 -6.58 6.21 -3.87
CA VAL A 31 -7.93 6.49 -4.40
C VAL A 31 -7.84 6.92 -5.86
N THR A 32 -8.67 6.32 -6.70
CA THR A 32 -8.86 6.71 -8.11
C THR A 32 -10.37 6.72 -8.39
N ASP A 33 -10.88 7.73 -9.10
CA ASP A 33 -12.32 7.87 -9.42
C ASP A 33 -13.25 7.68 -8.20
N ASN A 34 -12.88 8.25 -7.04
CA ASN A 34 -13.58 8.09 -5.76
C ASN A 34 -13.70 6.65 -5.24
N ILE A 35 -12.95 5.71 -5.82
CA ILE A 35 -12.87 4.32 -5.37
C ILE A 35 -11.53 4.12 -4.66
N VAL A 36 -11.58 3.54 -3.46
CA VAL A 36 -10.38 3.14 -2.72
C VAL A 36 -9.81 1.87 -3.34
N GLU A 37 -8.69 2.01 -4.04
CA GLU A 37 -7.94 0.90 -4.64
C GLU A 37 -7.10 0.15 -3.61
N GLY A 38 -6.75 0.81 -2.51
CA GLY A 38 -5.98 0.20 -1.45
C GLY A 38 -5.53 1.23 -0.43
N VAL A 39 -4.59 0.81 0.42
CA VAL A 39 -4.01 1.66 1.45
C VAL A 39 -2.50 1.44 1.44
N MET A 40 -1.75 2.53 1.42
CA MET A 40 -0.30 2.53 1.61
C MET A 40 -0.01 2.85 3.08
N GLU A 41 0.71 1.95 3.75
CA GLU A 41 1.15 2.12 5.13
C GLU A 41 2.68 2.25 5.18
N LEU A 42 3.17 3.27 5.87
CA LEU A 42 4.59 3.59 5.99
C LEU A 42 4.97 3.80 7.45
N SER A 43 5.87 2.97 7.94
CA SER A 43 6.40 3.04 9.30
C SER A 43 7.74 3.78 9.32
N SER A 44 7.95 4.62 10.34
CA SER A 44 9.17 5.40 10.51
C SER A 44 9.64 5.44 11.97
N LEU A 45 10.96 5.35 12.15
CA LEU A 45 11.62 5.59 13.45
C LEU A 45 11.63 7.08 13.81
N ASN A 46 11.63 7.96 12.80
CA ASN A 46 11.68 9.41 12.95
C ASN A 46 10.33 10.05 12.61
N SER A 47 10.07 11.25 13.12
CA SER A 47 8.86 12.01 12.79
C SER A 47 8.73 12.23 11.29
N ILE A 48 7.51 12.08 10.77
CA ILE A 48 7.19 12.32 9.36
C ILE A 48 6.80 13.80 9.23
N SER A 49 7.64 14.59 8.55
CA SER A 49 7.36 16.01 8.34
C SER A 49 6.18 16.23 7.41
N ALA A 50 5.54 17.40 7.49
CA ALA A 50 4.43 17.78 6.62
C ALA A 50 4.80 17.66 5.12
N VAL A 51 6.01 18.09 4.74
CA VAL A 51 6.51 18.00 3.36
C VAL A 51 6.60 16.55 2.88
N LYS A 52 7.10 15.63 3.73
CA LYS A 52 7.17 14.20 3.38
C LYS A 52 5.77 13.60 3.27
N ALA A 53 4.87 13.95 4.19
CA ALA A 53 3.50 13.46 4.16
C ALA A 53 2.74 13.95 2.93
N GLU A 54 2.95 15.20 2.50
CA GLU A 54 2.32 15.77 1.31
C GLU A 54 2.85 15.12 0.03
N PHE A 55 4.17 14.98 -0.09
CA PHE A 55 4.78 14.23 -1.19
C PHE A 55 4.17 12.83 -1.37
N LEU A 56 3.98 12.10 -0.26
CA LEU A 56 3.38 10.77 -0.28
C LEU A 56 1.88 10.80 -0.63
N ARG A 57 1.16 11.88 -0.30
CA ARG A 57 -0.23 12.07 -0.72
C ARG A 57 -0.34 12.37 -2.21
N GLU A 58 0.55 13.19 -2.75
CA GLU A 58 0.60 13.45 -4.20
C GLU A 58 0.93 12.17 -4.97
N ALA A 59 1.95 11.42 -4.53
CA ALA A 59 2.33 10.15 -5.15
C ALA A 59 1.24 9.06 -5.05
N ALA A 60 0.36 9.14 -4.04
CA ALA A 60 -0.70 8.14 -3.83
C ALA A 60 -1.67 8.05 -5.01
N GLY A 61 -1.92 9.14 -5.74
CA GLY A 61 -2.77 9.14 -6.93
C GLY A 61 -2.21 8.26 -8.05
N ASP A 62 -0.93 8.47 -8.39
CA ASP A 62 -0.25 7.70 -9.44
C ASP A 62 -0.11 6.22 -9.07
N ILE A 63 0.16 5.95 -7.78
CA ILE A 63 0.20 4.58 -7.26
C ILE A 63 -1.19 3.92 -7.35
N ALA A 64 -2.26 4.64 -7.03
CA ALA A 64 -3.63 4.11 -7.11
C ALA A 64 -4.01 3.73 -8.56
N ILE A 65 -3.69 4.59 -9.53
CA ILE A 65 -3.90 4.30 -10.97
C ILE A 65 -3.12 3.05 -11.39
N SER A 66 -1.85 2.97 -11.01
CA SER A 66 -0.98 1.85 -11.34
C SER A 66 -1.47 0.55 -10.71
N LEU A 67 -1.92 0.60 -9.46
CA LEU A 67 -2.48 -0.54 -8.74
C LEU A 67 -3.76 -1.04 -9.39
N ARG A 68 -4.68 -0.15 -9.77
CA ARG A 68 -5.90 -0.51 -10.52
C ARG A 68 -5.54 -1.22 -11.83
N SER A 69 -4.60 -0.66 -12.59
CA SER A 69 -4.15 -1.26 -13.86
C SER A 69 -3.58 -2.66 -13.66
N ALA A 70 -2.76 -2.88 -12.62
CA ALA A 70 -2.21 -4.19 -12.28
C ALA A 70 -3.32 -5.19 -11.91
N LYS A 71 -4.27 -4.80 -11.05
CA LYS A 71 -5.40 -5.66 -10.68
C LYS A 71 -6.26 -6.06 -11.88
N SER A 72 -6.57 -5.12 -12.77
CA SER A 72 -7.34 -5.41 -13.99
C SER A 72 -6.62 -6.41 -14.88
N LYS A 73 -5.30 -6.28 -15.05
CA LYS A 73 -4.50 -7.25 -15.82
C LYS A 73 -4.50 -8.64 -15.18
N MET A 74 -4.34 -8.72 -13.86
CA MET A 74 -4.40 -10.00 -13.13
C MET A 74 -5.77 -10.68 -13.28
N LEU A 75 -6.86 -9.91 -13.17
CA LEU A 75 -8.22 -10.44 -13.35
C LEU A 75 -8.43 -10.94 -14.78
N LEU A 76 -7.99 -10.18 -15.79
CA LEU A 76 -8.08 -10.62 -17.19
C LEU A 76 -7.31 -11.91 -17.43
N GLN A 77 -6.11 -12.04 -16.87
CA GLN A 77 -5.31 -13.25 -16.97
C GLN A 77 -6.01 -14.45 -16.31
N GLN A 78 -6.56 -14.27 -15.11
CA GLN A 78 -7.31 -15.31 -14.41
C GLN A 78 -8.55 -15.75 -15.19
N LEU A 79 -9.32 -14.81 -15.74
CA LEU A 79 -10.52 -15.13 -16.53
C LEU A 79 -10.16 -15.86 -17.84
N PHE A 80 -9.03 -15.48 -18.46
CA PHE A 80 -8.51 -16.16 -19.65
C PHE A 80 -8.14 -17.62 -19.35
N GLU A 81 -7.45 -17.88 -18.25
CA GLU A 81 -7.10 -19.23 -17.80
C GLU A 81 -8.35 -20.08 -17.51
N GLN A 82 -9.38 -19.50 -16.87
CA GLN A 82 -10.66 -20.17 -16.65
C GLN A 82 -11.38 -20.54 -17.95
N THR A 83 -11.33 -19.66 -18.95
CA THR A 83 -11.94 -19.90 -20.26
C THR A 83 -11.24 -21.04 -21.00
N GLN A 84 -9.90 -21.14 -20.89
CA GLN A 84 -9.15 -22.25 -21.48
C GLN A 84 -9.50 -23.58 -20.81
N ALA A 85 -9.52 -23.62 -19.48
CA ALA A 85 -9.85 -24.84 -18.73
C ALA A 85 -11.26 -25.37 -19.08
N GLN A 86 -12.24 -24.49 -19.23
CA GLN A 86 -13.62 -24.87 -19.62
C GLN A 86 -13.73 -25.42 -21.05
N ALA A 87 -12.81 -25.07 -21.95
CA ALA A 87 -12.80 -25.58 -23.31
C ALA A 87 -12.11 -26.95 -23.43
N GLU A 88 -11.33 -27.34 -22.42
CA GLU A 88 -10.64 -28.63 -22.33
C GLU A 88 -11.43 -29.70 -21.55
N GLU A 89 -12.52 -29.31 -20.86
CA GLU A 89 -13.55 -30.22 -20.29
C GLU A 89 -14.56 -30.67 -21.36
#